data_AF-A0AAE4D104-F1
#
_entry.id   AF-A0AAE4D104-F1
#
_cell.length_a   1.000
_cell.length_b   1.000
_cell.length_c   1.000
_cell.angle_alpha   90.00
_cell.angle_beta   90.00
_cell.angle_gamma   90.00
#
_symmetry.space_group_name_H-M   'P 1'
#
loop_
_entity.id
_entity.type
_entity.pdbx_description
1 polymer ?
#
loop_
_entity_poly.entity_id
_entity_poly.type
_entity_poly.pdbx_seq_one_letter_code
_entity_poly.pdbx_strand_id
1 'polypeptide(L)'
;MPASPSRRMLLSAPTGGDRADVPTQLQKLRDRVDEIALTFAQGTLANRPPARTAGRIYVVTSTGQLFYDTGSAWRSPVTEPQPR
;
A
#
# COMPACT_ATOMS: atom_id res chain seq x y z
N MET A 1 -8.86 26.73 -15.66
CA MET A 1 -9.14 26.03 -14.39
C MET A 1 -7.95 25.14 -14.07
N PRO A 2 -7.23 25.33 -12.94
CA PRO A 2 -6.09 24.47 -12.61
C PRO A 2 -6.60 23.08 -12.18
N ALA A 3 -6.09 22.04 -12.86
CA ALA A 3 -6.44 20.65 -12.59
C ALA A 3 -6.00 20.25 -11.18
N SER A 4 -6.94 19.82 -10.35
CA SER A 4 -6.67 19.28 -9.02
C SER A 4 -5.79 18.03 -9.15
N PRO A 5 -4.56 18.00 -8.63
CA PRO A 5 -3.77 16.77 -8.60
C PRO A 5 -4.49 15.76 -7.71
N SER A 6 -4.62 14.51 -8.16
CA SER A 6 -5.08 13.39 -7.34
C SER A 6 -4.09 13.15 -6.19
N ARG A 7 -4.24 13.97 -5.13
CA ARG A 7 -3.32 14.14 -3.99
C ARG A 7 -3.23 12.91 -3.09
N ARG A 8 -4.05 11.88 -3.34
CA ARG A 8 -4.02 10.63 -2.59
C ARG A 8 -2.87 9.69 -2.96
N MET A 9 -2.24 9.84 -4.13
CA MET A 9 -1.13 8.96 -4.57
C MET A 9 0.17 9.68 -4.94
N LEU A 10 0.21 11.03 -4.90
CA LEU A 10 1.37 11.82 -5.35
C LEU A 10 1.82 11.47 -6.80
N LEU A 11 0.88 11.07 -7.65
CA LEU A 11 1.15 10.87 -9.07
C LEU A 11 1.11 12.25 -9.74
N SER A 12 2.28 12.81 -10.04
CA SER A 12 2.37 14.02 -10.86
C SER A 12 1.97 13.66 -12.29
N ALA A 13 0.89 14.28 -12.78
CA ALA A 13 0.57 14.20 -14.20
C ALA A 13 1.60 15.00 -15.00
N PRO A 14 2.12 14.48 -16.14
CA PRO A 14 2.93 15.29 -17.03
C PRO A 14 2.15 16.53 -17.48
N THR A 15 2.81 17.68 -17.47
CA THR A 15 2.26 18.93 -17.99
C THR A 15 2.62 19.05 -19.47
N GLY A 16 1.76 19.66 -20.29
CA GLY A 16 1.83 19.63 -21.76
C GLY A 16 3.09 20.19 -22.44
N GLY A 17 4.12 20.60 -21.68
CA GLY A 17 5.45 20.94 -22.17
C GLY A 17 6.52 19.86 -21.90
N ASP A 18 6.20 18.83 -21.10
CA ASP A 18 7.11 17.73 -20.80
C ASP A 18 7.20 16.78 -22.00
N ARG A 19 8.42 16.51 -22.46
CA ARG A 19 8.65 15.48 -23.49
C ARG A 19 8.18 14.14 -22.91
N ALA A 20 7.25 13.47 -23.59
CA ALA A 20 6.69 12.22 -23.11
C ALA A 20 7.77 11.12 -23.07
N ASP A 21 8.42 10.96 -21.92
CA ASP A 21 9.27 9.81 -21.61
C ASP A 21 8.38 8.67 -21.10
N VAL A 22 7.53 8.19 -22.00
CA VAL A 22 6.55 7.13 -21.74
C VAL A 22 7.20 5.90 -21.10
N PRO A 23 8.40 5.42 -21.54
CA PRO A 23 9.07 4.30 -20.88
C PRO A 23 9.36 4.54 -19.40
N THR A 24 9.98 5.68 -19.06
CA THR A 24 10.33 6.01 -17.66
C THR A 24 9.09 6.25 -16.81
N GLN A 25 8.07 6.91 -17.36
CA GLN A 25 6.82 7.16 -16.64
C GLN A 25 6.04 5.87 -16.38
N LEU A 26 6.04 4.94 -17.34
CA LEU A 26 5.41 3.64 -17.18
C LEU A 26 6.13 2.78 -16.13
N GLN A 27 7.47 2.85 -16.05
CA GLN A 27 8.22 2.19 -14.98
C GLN A 27 7.89 2.78 -13.60
N LYS A 28 7.94 4.11 -13.45
CA LYS A 28 7.55 4.76 -12.20
C LYS A 28 6.12 4.43 -11.78
N LEU A 29 5.21 4.35 -12.75
CA LEU A 29 3.83 3.94 -12.48
C LEU A 29 3.76 2.49 -12.00
N ARG A 30 4.50 1.57 -12.63
CA ARG A 30 4.58 0.16 -12.21
C ARG A 30 5.14 0.03 -10.80
N ASP A 31 6.26 0.68 -10.49
CA ASP A 31 6.85 0.67 -9.14
C ASP A 31 5.85 1.21 -8.11
N ARG A 32 5.14 2.29 -8.46
CA ARG A 32 4.14 2.89 -7.58
C ARG A 32 2.92 1.99 -7.39
N VAL A 33 2.45 1.35 -8.46
CA VAL A 33 1.34 0.40 -8.43
C VAL A 33 1.73 -0.85 -7.67
N ASP A 34 2.95 -1.39 -7.79
CA ASP A 34 3.42 -2.52 -6.99
C ASP A 34 3.48 -2.15 -5.51
N GLU A 35 4.00 -0.96 -5.18
CA GLU A 35 3.99 -0.46 -3.80
C GLU A 35 2.57 -0.35 -3.20
N ILE A 36 1.59 0.03 -4.03
CA ILE A 36 0.16 0.17 -3.65
C ILE A 36 -0.59 -1.17 -3.70
N ALA A 37 -0.30 -2.06 -4.64
CA ALA A 37 -0.90 -3.38 -4.74
C ALA A 37 -0.55 -4.23 -3.52
N LEU A 38 0.59 -3.95 -2.89
CA LEU A 38 0.99 -4.51 -1.60
C LEU A 38 0.21 -3.94 -0.39
N THR A 39 -0.75 -3.02 -0.58
CA THR A 39 -1.58 -2.47 0.52
C THR A 39 -2.53 -3.51 1.11
N PHE A 40 -2.91 -4.54 0.36
CA PHE A 40 -3.72 -5.64 0.87
C PHE A 40 -3.18 -6.97 0.35
N ALA A 41 -2.74 -7.84 1.27
CA ALA A 41 -2.26 -9.17 0.96
C ALA A 41 -2.86 -10.20 1.94
N GLN A 42 -2.87 -11.47 1.53
CA GLN A 42 -3.34 -12.56 2.37
C GLN A 42 -2.49 -13.81 2.19
N GLY A 43 -2.31 -14.58 3.26
CA GLY A 43 -1.54 -15.82 3.21
C GLY A 43 -1.26 -16.38 4.60
N THR A 44 -0.28 -17.28 4.72
CA THR A 44 0.14 -17.82 6.02
C THR A 44 0.89 -16.75 6.83
N LEU A 45 0.95 -16.90 8.15
CA LEU A 45 1.69 -15.95 8.99
C LEU A 45 3.19 -15.90 8.64
N ALA A 46 3.77 -17.03 8.22
CA ALA A 46 5.17 -17.13 7.81
C ALA A 46 5.46 -16.40 6.48
N ASN A 47 4.48 -16.33 5.58
CA ASN A 47 4.61 -15.63 4.30
C ASN A 47 4.33 -14.12 4.42
N ARG A 48 4.04 -13.63 5.62
CA ARG A 48 3.81 -12.20 5.83
C ARG A 48 5.10 -11.43 5.53
N PRO A 49 5.08 -10.46 4.58
CA PRO A 49 6.26 -9.66 4.26
C PRO A 49 6.78 -8.90 5.48
N PRO A 50 8.06 -8.51 5.52
CA PRO A 50 8.57 -7.62 6.54
C PRO A 50 7.80 -6.28 6.55
N ALA A 51 7.57 -5.75 7.75
CA ALA A 51 6.93 -4.45 7.92
C ALA A 51 7.83 -3.34 7.35
N ARG A 52 7.26 -2.47 6.51
CA ARG A 52 8.01 -1.39 5.84
C ARG A 52 7.14 -0.22 5.40
N THR A 53 5.85 -0.45 5.18
CA THR A 53 4.96 0.55 4.59
C THR A 53 3.75 0.71 5.49
N ALA A 54 3.68 1.83 6.20
CA ALA A 54 2.56 2.14 7.07
C ALA A 54 1.24 2.13 6.30
N GLY A 55 0.23 1.45 6.85
CA GLY A 55 -1.10 1.33 6.25
C GLY A 55 -1.32 0.10 5.38
N ARG A 56 -0.32 -0.77 5.18
CA ARG A 56 -0.55 -2.09 4.58
C ARG A 56 -1.38 -2.96 5.51
N ILE A 57 -2.20 -3.81 4.91
CA ILE A 57 -3.06 -4.78 5.59
C ILE A 57 -2.66 -6.18 5.12
N TYR A 58 -2.48 -7.09 6.07
CA TYR A 58 -2.22 -8.50 5.81
C TYR A 58 -3.22 -9.35 6.58
N VAL A 59 -3.93 -10.24 5.87
CA VAL A 59 -4.87 -11.18 6.49
C VAL A 59 -4.26 -12.57 6.50
N VAL A 60 -4.13 -13.16 7.69
CA VAL A 60 -3.66 -14.53 7.83
C VAL A 60 -4.79 -15.49 7.47
N THR A 61 -4.67 -16.22 6.37
CA THR A 61 -5.75 -17.10 5.86
C THR A 61 -6.05 -18.28 6.76
N SER A 62 -5.08 -18.72 7.58
CA SER A 62 -5.25 -19.84 8.50
C SER A 62 -6.05 -19.48 9.76
N THR A 63 -5.95 -18.25 10.26
CA THR A 63 -6.58 -17.82 11.51
C THR A 63 -7.60 -16.70 11.32
N GLY A 64 -7.71 -16.14 10.12
CA GLY A 64 -8.52 -14.96 9.83
C GLY A 64 -8.00 -13.68 10.50
N GLN A 65 -6.83 -13.71 11.14
CA GLN A 65 -6.31 -12.55 11.86
C GLN A 65 -5.84 -11.48 10.90
N LEU A 66 -6.33 -10.26 11.13
CA LEU A 66 -5.91 -9.08 10.39
C LEU A 66 -4.72 -8.42 11.08
N PHE A 67 -3.72 -8.07 10.30
CA PHE A 67 -2.58 -7.27 10.73
C PHE A 67 -2.50 -6.01 9.88
N TYR A 68 -2.13 -4.90 10.50
CA TYR A 68 -1.80 -3.64 9.83
C TYR A 68 -0.33 -3.29 10.07
N ASP A 69 0.35 -2.81 9.04
CA ASP A 69 1.75 -2.38 9.08
C ASP A 69 1.82 -0.93 9.59
N THR A 70 2.67 -0.66 10.58
CA THR A 70 2.95 0.69 11.09
C THR A 70 4.11 1.38 10.38
N GLY A 71 4.72 0.73 9.39
CA GLY A 71 5.97 1.13 8.74
C GLY A 71 7.22 0.60 9.44
N SER A 72 7.05 -0.07 10.58
CA SER A 72 8.14 -0.61 11.41
C SER A 72 7.81 -1.97 12.02
N ALA A 73 6.52 -2.26 12.23
CA ALA A 73 6.05 -3.53 12.73
C ALA A 73 4.63 -3.83 12.22
N TRP A 74 4.26 -5.11 12.21
CA TRP A 74 2.87 -5.53 12.05
C TRP A 74 2.16 -5.53 13.39
N ARG A 75 0.96 -4.94 13.45
CA ARG A 75 0.09 -4.93 14.63
C ARG A 75 -1.27 -5.53 14.30
N SER A 76 -1.89 -6.19 15.28
CA SER A 76 -3.28 -6.65 15.17
C SER A 76 -4.21 -5.56 15.74
N PRO A 77 -5.33 -5.23 15.08
CA PRO A 77 -6.37 -4.38 15.67
C PRO A 77 -7.29 -5.16 16.61
N VAL A 78 -7.34 -6.50 16.50
CA VAL A 78 -7.98 -7.36 17.50
C VAL A 78 -7.05 -7.46 18.70
N THR A 79 -7.24 -6.52 19.63
CA THR A 79 -6.93 -6.66 21.05
C THR A 79 -8.25 -6.38 21.76
N GLU A 80 -9.08 -7.40 21.93
CA GLU A 80 -10.34 -7.26 22.67
C GLU A 80 -10.27 -8.19 23.90
N PRO A 81 -10.14 -7.67 25.13
CA PRO A 81 -10.84 -8.24 26.26
C PRO A 81 -12.26 -7.66 26.21
N GLN A 82 -13.23 -8.48 25.83
CA GLN A 82 -14.66 -8.13 25.86
C GLN A 82 -15.19 -8.50 27.26
N PRO A 83 -15.36 -7.56 28.22
CA PRO A 83 -16.12 -7.86 29.43
C PRO A 83 -17.60 -8.00 29.05
N ARG A 84 -18.23 -9.06 29.56
CA ARG A 84 -19.69 -9.27 29.54
C ARG A 84 -20.40 -8.27 30.44
#